data_AF-A0A8T3D5G9-F1
#
_entry.id   AF-A0A8T3D5G9-F1
#
_cell.length_a   1.000
_cell.length_b   1.000
_cell.length_c   1.000
_cell.angle_alpha   90.00
_cell.angle_beta   90.00
_cell.angle_gamma   90.00
#
_symmetry.space_group_name_H-M   'P 1'
#
loop_
_entity.id
_entity.type
_entity.pdbx_description
1 polymer ?
#
loop_
_entity_poly.entity_id
_entity_poly.type
_entity_poly.pdbx_seq_one_letter_code
_entity_poly.pdbx_strand_id
1 'polypeptide(L)'
;MLQLTAGRVGSLVTRRMVMAATSASSTRMASHGVSEQTDMSQPMYFDRLDTPLPERPYQNVLDASQKSLKQKEKGPWSQLSKEEKLGLYRMMFNQTYAEMRRPSSEWKTVVGGICIFMGITGLVVLWQRYYVFPPRPHTLEDEWQAMQVQRMLDMRVSPIDGFSSHWDYEKKQWK
;
A
#
# COMPACT_ATOMS: atom_id res chain seq x y z
N MET A 1 -33.45 45.24 -46.28
CA MET A 1 -33.93 43.92 -46.76
C MET A 1 -32.74 43.16 -47.31
N LEU A 2 -32.24 42.17 -46.58
CA LEU A 2 -31.13 41.31 -47.02
C LEU A 2 -31.58 39.86 -46.78
N GLN A 3 -31.77 39.12 -47.88
CA GLN A 3 -32.07 37.70 -47.84
C GLN A 3 -30.77 36.91 -47.65
N LEU A 4 -30.77 35.99 -46.68
CA LEU A 4 -29.71 35.01 -46.49
C LEU A 4 -30.28 33.62 -46.71
N THR A 5 -29.66 32.94 -47.67
CA THR A 5 -29.94 31.61 -48.20
C THR A 5 -29.83 30.52 -47.13
N ALA A 6 -30.86 29.68 -47.02
CA ALA A 6 -30.88 28.51 -46.14
C ALA A 6 -30.05 27.37 -46.76
N GLY A 7 -28.92 27.03 -46.11
CA GLY A 7 -28.14 25.83 -46.40
C GLY A 7 -28.61 24.66 -45.56
N ARG A 8 -29.17 23.62 -46.20
CA ARG A 8 -29.48 22.31 -45.61
C ARG A 8 -28.21 21.46 -45.66
N VAL A 9 -27.67 21.05 -44.51
CA VAL A 9 -26.66 19.98 -44.42
C VAL A 9 -27.22 18.89 -43.52
N GLY A 10 -27.44 17.72 -44.12
CA GLY A 10 -27.96 16.54 -43.47
C GLY A 10 -26.92 15.88 -42.56
N SER A 11 -27.30 15.58 -41.33
CA SER A 11 -26.53 14.77 -40.40
C SER A 11 -26.92 13.30 -40.57
N LEU A 12 -26.08 12.52 -41.25
CA LEU A 12 -26.07 11.06 -41.21
C LEU A 12 -25.17 10.62 -40.05
N VAL A 13 -25.74 10.28 -38.90
CA VAL A 13 -25.04 9.51 -37.86
C VAL A 13 -25.79 8.20 -37.69
N THR A 14 -25.25 7.17 -38.32
CA THR A 14 -25.62 5.78 -38.10
C THR A 14 -24.54 5.12 -37.24
N ARG A 15 -25.00 4.16 -36.42
CA ARG A 15 -24.29 2.96 -35.94
C ARG A 15 -23.54 3.02 -34.59
N ARG A 16 -24.24 2.45 -33.61
CA ARG A 16 -23.81 1.34 -32.72
C ARG A 16 -22.57 1.57 -31.85
N MET A 17 -22.81 1.83 -30.56
CA MET A 17 -21.95 1.30 -29.47
C MET A 17 -22.66 1.42 -28.11
N VAL A 18 -23.56 0.49 -27.79
CA VAL A 18 -23.96 0.16 -26.41
C VAL A 18 -24.22 -1.33 -26.38
N MET A 19 -23.18 -2.15 -26.19
CA MET A 19 -23.26 -3.54 -25.72
C MET A 19 -21.83 -4.03 -25.46
N ALA A 20 -21.29 -3.67 -24.30
CA ALA A 20 -20.12 -4.33 -23.73
C ALA A 20 -20.16 -4.19 -22.19
N ALA A 21 -21.32 -4.50 -21.60
CA ALA A 21 -21.39 -4.81 -20.18
C ALA A 21 -20.96 -6.28 -20.02
N THR A 22 -19.67 -6.44 -19.73
CA THR A 22 -19.09 -7.46 -18.85
C THR A 22 -19.71 -8.85 -18.94
N SER A 23 -19.08 -9.69 -19.76
CA SER A 23 -19.08 -11.14 -19.65
C SER A 23 -18.80 -11.55 -18.20
N ALA A 24 -19.82 -12.00 -17.49
CA ALA A 24 -19.66 -12.62 -16.17
C ALA A 24 -19.03 -14.00 -16.37
N SER A 25 -17.70 -14.06 -16.32
CA SER A 25 -16.95 -15.32 -16.22
C SER A 25 -17.34 -15.99 -14.91
N SER A 26 -18.12 -17.06 -15.00
CA SER A 26 -18.43 -17.95 -13.88
C SER A 26 -17.14 -18.62 -13.40
N THR A 27 -16.48 -18.01 -12.42
CA THR A 27 -15.43 -18.66 -11.65
C THR A 27 -16.10 -19.71 -10.78
N ARG A 28 -15.96 -20.98 -11.18
CA ARG A 28 -16.28 -22.13 -10.33
C ARG A 28 -15.53 -21.95 -9.01
N MET A 29 -16.25 -21.68 -7.93
CA MET A 29 -15.68 -21.68 -6.59
C MET A 29 -15.15 -23.08 -6.32
N ALA A 30 -13.84 -23.20 -6.16
CA ALA A 30 -13.24 -24.42 -5.64
C ALA A 30 -13.93 -24.75 -4.31
N SER A 31 -14.37 -25.99 -4.15
CA SER A 31 -15.00 -26.49 -2.93
C SER A 31 -14.12 -26.14 -1.74
N HIS A 32 -14.60 -25.24 -0.90
CA HIS A 32 -13.97 -24.90 0.36
C HIS A 32 -14.10 -26.14 1.24
N GLY A 33 -13.02 -26.92 1.38
CA GLY A 33 -12.94 -27.91 2.44
C GLY A 33 -13.19 -27.20 3.76
N VAL A 34 -14.07 -27.75 4.58
CA VAL A 34 -14.20 -27.29 5.97
C VAL A 34 -12.88 -27.64 6.65
N SER A 35 -12.01 -26.65 6.84
CA SER A 35 -10.84 -26.82 7.70
C SER A 35 -11.36 -27.06 9.11
N GLU A 36 -11.10 -28.25 9.65
CA GLU A 36 -11.40 -28.56 11.04
C GLU A 36 -10.72 -27.53 11.94
N GLN A 37 -11.45 -27.02 12.93
CA GLN A 37 -10.91 -26.03 13.87
C GLN A 37 -9.70 -26.65 14.57
N THR A 38 -8.53 -26.05 14.38
CA THR A 38 -7.26 -26.61 14.87
C THR A 38 -7.23 -26.57 16.40
N ASP A 39 -6.91 -27.70 17.03
CA ASP A 39 -6.71 -27.80 18.47
C ASP A 39 -5.43 -27.04 18.85
N MET A 40 -5.60 -25.87 19.47
CA MET A 40 -4.50 -24.98 19.87
C MET A 40 -3.74 -25.48 21.11
N SER A 41 -4.20 -26.55 21.77
CA SER A 41 -3.49 -27.17 22.89
C SER A 41 -2.35 -28.09 22.44
N GLN A 42 -2.32 -28.48 21.16
CA GLN A 42 -1.28 -29.32 20.58
C GLN A 42 -0.22 -28.47 19.84
N PRO A 43 1.01 -28.98 19.73
CA PRO A 43 2.03 -28.38 18.86
C PRO A 43 1.51 -28.16 17.44
N MET A 44 1.72 -26.95 16.94
CA MET A 44 1.34 -26.53 15.59
C MET A 44 2.57 -26.49 14.68
N TYR A 45 2.35 -26.78 13.40
CA TYR A 45 3.38 -26.63 12.37
C TYR A 45 3.59 -25.15 12.04
N PHE A 46 4.85 -24.71 11.95
CA PHE A 46 5.20 -23.37 11.47
C PHE A 46 6.48 -23.40 10.62
N ASP A 47 6.45 -22.70 9.49
CA ASP A 47 7.63 -22.41 8.67
C ASP A 47 8.34 -21.17 9.23
N ARG A 48 9.39 -21.36 10.02
CA ARG A 48 10.17 -20.23 10.57
C ARG A 48 11.68 -20.43 10.41
N LEU A 49 12.38 -19.32 10.25
CA LEU A 49 13.83 -19.32 10.01
C LEU A 49 14.64 -19.59 11.28
N ASP A 50 14.12 -19.20 12.44
CA ASP A 50 14.69 -19.38 13.78
C ASP A 50 14.51 -20.82 14.30
N THR A 51 13.42 -21.48 13.92
CA THR A 51 13.12 -22.87 14.30
C THR A 51 13.15 -23.77 13.07
N PRO A 52 14.34 -24.23 12.61
CA PRO A 52 14.49 -25.06 11.42
C PRO A 52 13.74 -26.40 11.48
N LEU A 53 13.54 -26.92 12.69
CA LEU A 53 12.93 -28.22 12.95
C LEU A 53 11.64 -28.00 13.76
N PRO A 54 10.47 -27.97 13.12
CA PRO A 54 9.20 -27.81 13.80
C PRO A 54 8.87 -29.06 14.64
N GLU A 55 8.12 -28.87 15.71
CA GLU A 55 7.73 -29.96 16.64
C GLU A 55 6.79 -30.99 16.00
N ARG A 56 6.08 -30.59 14.95
CA ARG A 56 5.11 -31.40 14.22
C ARG A 56 5.48 -31.40 12.73
N PRO A 57 5.28 -32.49 11.98
CA PRO A 57 5.44 -32.47 10.52
C PRO A 57 4.30 -31.69 9.86
N TYR A 58 4.55 -31.19 8.64
CA TYR A 58 3.54 -30.52 7.84
C TYR A 58 2.35 -31.44 7.54
N GLN A 59 2.62 -32.68 7.10
CA GLN A 59 1.58 -33.69 6.86
C GLN A 59 1.50 -34.69 8.01
N ASN A 60 0.34 -34.68 8.68
CA ASN A 60 0.07 -35.58 9.81
C ASN A 60 -0.63 -36.87 9.41
N VAL A 61 -1.52 -36.79 8.41
CA VAL A 61 -2.23 -37.94 7.86
C VAL A 61 -1.49 -38.35 6.59
N LEU A 62 -1.00 -39.58 6.58
CA LEU A 62 -0.18 -40.12 5.50
C LEU A 62 -1.02 -41.07 4.64
N ASP A 63 -0.94 -40.89 3.32
CA ASP A 63 -1.53 -41.81 2.35
C ASP A 63 -0.78 -43.15 2.30
N ALA A 64 -1.36 -44.17 1.65
CA ALA A 64 -0.74 -45.48 1.53
C ALA A 64 0.64 -45.45 0.84
N SER A 65 0.79 -44.62 -0.20
CA SER A 65 2.04 -44.38 -0.91
C SER A 65 3.08 -43.66 -0.04
N GLN A 66 2.64 -42.72 0.77
CA GLN A 66 3.49 -41.98 1.71
C GLN A 66 3.96 -42.86 2.87
N LYS A 67 3.09 -43.75 3.38
CA LYS A 67 3.46 -44.75 4.38
C LYS A 67 4.50 -45.74 3.85
N SER A 68 4.38 -46.19 2.60
CA SER A 68 5.39 -47.07 1.99
C SER A 68 6.72 -46.33 1.79
N LEU A 69 6.68 -45.05 1.42
CA LEU A 69 7.87 -44.20 1.34
C LEU A 69 8.55 -44.00 2.72
N LYS A 70 7.77 -43.82 3.79
CA LYS A 70 8.27 -43.78 5.18
C LYS A 70 8.90 -45.09 5.63
N GLN A 71 8.47 -46.24 5.10
CA GLN A 71 9.17 -47.51 5.37
C GLN A 71 10.50 -47.59 4.61
N LYS A 72 10.56 -47.12 3.36
CA LYS A 72 11.80 -47.02 2.59
C LYS A 72 12.81 -46.05 3.21
N GLU A 73 12.35 -44.97 3.84
CA GLU A 73 13.20 -43.98 4.54
C GLU A 73 14.09 -44.60 5.63
N LYS A 74 13.65 -45.70 6.26
CA LYS A 74 14.42 -46.42 7.28
C LYS A 74 15.64 -47.16 6.73
N GLY A 75 15.69 -47.39 5.43
CA GLY A 75 16.82 -48.02 4.73
C GLY A 75 17.92 -47.04 4.32
N PRO A 76 18.90 -47.46 3.51
CA PRO A 76 19.97 -46.59 3.05
C PRO A 76 19.48 -45.56 2.03
N TRP A 77 19.72 -44.28 2.29
CA TRP A 77 19.25 -43.16 1.44
C TRP A 77 19.92 -43.07 0.06
N SER A 78 20.96 -43.89 -0.18
CA SER A 78 21.57 -44.06 -1.50
C SER A 78 20.62 -44.75 -2.49
N GLN A 79 19.64 -45.53 -2.01
CA GLN A 79 18.66 -46.24 -2.84
C GLN A 79 17.41 -45.39 -3.15
N LEU A 80 17.24 -44.24 -2.50
CA LEU A 80 16.13 -43.32 -2.74
C LEU A 80 16.39 -42.46 -3.98
N SER A 81 15.38 -42.36 -4.84
CA SER A 81 15.41 -41.45 -5.98
C SER A 81 15.39 -39.98 -5.52
N LYS A 82 15.74 -39.05 -6.41
CA LYS A 82 15.68 -37.60 -6.10
C LYS A 82 14.26 -37.15 -5.78
N GLU A 83 13.27 -37.71 -6.47
CA GLU A 83 11.85 -37.41 -6.29
C GLU A 83 11.33 -37.97 -4.96
N GLU A 84 11.76 -39.19 -4.58
CA GLU A 84 11.44 -39.80 -3.29
C GLU A 84 11.99 -38.95 -2.11
N LYS A 85 13.21 -38.42 -2.25
CA LYS A 85 13.80 -37.49 -1.27
C LYS A 85 13.02 -36.18 -1.18
N LEU A 86 12.61 -35.62 -2.33
CA LEU A 86 11.80 -34.40 -2.35
C LEU A 86 10.41 -34.63 -1.76
N GLY A 87 9.82 -35.81 -2.00
CA GLY A 87 8.57 -36.25 -1.38
C GLY A 87 8.68 -36.29 0.14
N LEU A 88 9.71 -36.95 0.68
CA LEU A 88 9.98 -36.97 2.12
C LEU A 88 10.16 -35.56 2.70
N TYR A 89 10.85 -34.67 1.97
CA TYR A 89 11.00 -33.28 2.36
C TYR A 89 9.65 -32.55 2.44
N ARG A 90 8.82 -32.64 1.40
CA ARG A 90 7.50 -31.97 1.35
C ARG A 90 6.47 -32.56 2.33
N MET A 91 6.71 -33.76 2.84
CA MET A 91 5.90 -34.36 3.91
C MET A 91 6.25 -33.78 5.28
N MET A 92 7.53 -33.51 5.53
CA MET A 92 7.99 -32.91 6.77
C MET A 92 7.81 -31.38 6.77
N PHE A 93 8.17 -30.73 5.66
CA PHE A 93 8.21 -29.28 5.52
C PHE A 93 7.31 -28.79 4.39
N ASN A 94 6.55 -27.73 4.64
CA ASN A 94 5.73 -27.08 3.62
C ASN A 94 6.59 -26.21 2.69
N GLN A 95 7.38 -25.29 3.24
CA GLN A 95 8.20 -24.36 2.46
C GLN A 95 9.70 -24.64 2.60
N THR A 96 10.44 -24.38 1.52
CA THR A 96 11.91 -24.36 1.58
C THR A 96 12.43 -23.05 2.17
N TYR A 97 13.68 -23.03 2.65
CA TYR A 97 14.33 -21.80 3.10
C TYR A 97 14.38 -20.70 2.03
N ALA A 98 14.47 -21.06 0.75
CA ALA A 98 14.42 -20.10 -0.34
C ALA A 98 13.01 -19.53 -0.54
N GLU A 99 11.98 -20.36 -0.40
CA GLU A 99 10.57 -19.92 -0.48
C GLU A 99 10.21 -19.02 0.71
N MET A 100 10.61 -19.38 1.93
CA MET A 100 10.39 -18.57 3.14
C MET A 100 11.08 -17.20 3.08
N ARG A 101 12.26 -17.14 2.45
CA ARG A 101 13.03 -15.88 2.30
C ARG A 101 12.62 -15.05 1.10
N ARG A 102 11.62 -15.49 0.32
CA ARG A 102 11.18 -14.76 -0.87
C ARG A 102 10.64 -13.38 -0.48
N PRO A 103 11.22 -12.27 -0.98
CA PRO A 103 10.73 -10.95 -0.63
C PRO A 103 9.34 -10.70 -1.24
N SER A 104 8.47 -10.01 -0.51
CA SER A 104 7.17 -9.57 -1.01
C SER A 104 7.25 -8.13 -1.56
N SER A 105 6.40 -7.81 -2.54
CA SER A 105 6.26 -6.43 -3.07
C SER A 105 5.17 -5.63 -2.36
N GLU A 106 4.68 -6.09 -1.21
CA GLU A 106 3.57 -5.48 -0.47
C GLU A 106 3.88 -4.06 0.01
N TRP A 107 5.15 -3.76 0.27
CA TRP A 107 5.58 -2.41 0.64
C TRP A 107 5.17 -1.35 -0.39
N LYS A 108 5.09 -1.71 -1.68
CA LYS A 108 4.64 -0.80 -2.74
C LYS A 108 3.17 -0.46 -2.58
N THR A 109 2.35 -1.44 -2.21
CA THR A 109 0.92 -1.25 -1.95
C THR A 109 0.72 -0.39 -0.70
N VAL A 110 1.50 -0.63 0.36
CA VAL A 110 1.44 0.15 1.60
C VAL A 110 1.80 1.62 1.33
N VAL A 111 2.93 1.87 0.67
CA VAL A 111 3.36 3.23 0.31
C VAL A 111 2.35 3.91 -0.62
N GLY A 112 1.85 3.19 -1.63
CA GLY A 112 0.81 3.69 -2.51
C GLY A 112 -0.46 4.10 -1.77
N GLY A 113 -0.92 3.27 -0.83
CA GLY A 113 -2.06 3.56 0.02
C GLY A 113 -1.86 4.82 0.86
N ILE A 114 -0.70 4.96 1.51
CA ILE A 114 -0.35 6.16 2.30
C ILE A 114 -0.42 7.43 1.43
N CYS A 115 0.15 7.40 0.23
CA CYS A 115 0.12 8.54 -0.70
C CYS A 115 -1.31 8.89 -1.15
N ILE A 116 -2.16 7.90 -1.40
CA ILE A 116 -3.57 8.13 -1.76
C ILE A 116 -4.30 8.84 -0.62
N PHE A 117 -4.15 8.36 0.62
CA PHE A 117 -4.81 8.99 1.77
C PHE A 117 -4.29 10.40 2.02
N MET A 118 -2.97 10.64 1.93
CA MET A 118 -2.42 12.00 2.01
C MET A 118 -2.97 12.92 0.91
N GLY A 119 -3.12 12.42 -0.32
CA GLY A 119 -3.74 13.15 -1.42
C GLY A 119 -5.19 13.53 -1.13
N ILE A 120 -6.00 12.58 -0.65
CA ILE A 120 -7.40 12.83 -0.25
C ILE A 120 -7.47 13.85 0.89
N THR A 121 -6.63 13.73 1.91
CA THR A 121 -6.55 14.70 3.01
C THR A 121 -6.23 16.10 2.48
N GLY A 122 -5.29 16.23 1.54
CA GLY A 122 -4.97 17.51 0.88
C GLY A 122 -6.19 18.13 0.17
N LEU A 123 -6.98 17.31 -0.54
CA LEU A 123 -8.22 17.77 -1.19
C LEU A 123 -9.26 18.26 -0.18
N VAL A 124 -9.41 17.58 0.96
CA VAL A 124 -10.31 18.01 2.05
C VAL A 124 -9.87 19.36 2.63
N VAL A 125 -8.56 19.56 2.85
CA VAL A 125 -8.03 20.83 3.36
C VAL A 125 -8.26 21.97 2.35
N LEU A 126 -8.08 21.71 1.05
CA LEU A 126 -8.37 22.70 0.00
C LEU A 126 -9.86 23.08 -0.01
N TRP A 127 -10.76 22.09 0.12
CA TRP A 127 -12.20 22.34 0.22
C TRP A 127 -12.54 23.19 1.45
N GLN A 128 -11.98 22.86 2.62
CA GLN A 128 -12.15 23.66 3.84
C GLN A 128 -11.65 25.11 3.64
N ARG A 129 -10.51 25.28 2.96
CA ARG A 129 -9.91 26.59 2.71
C ARG A 129 -10.75 27.50 1.83
N TYR A 130 -11.51 26.95 0.89
CA TYR A 130 -12.34 27.71 -0.03
C TYR A 130 -13.76 27.95 0.48
N TYR A 131 -14.38 26.95 1.13
CA TYR A 131 -15.80 27.00 1.49
C TYR A 131 -16.10 27.17 2.98
N VAL A 132 -15.15 26.83 3.87
CA VAL A 132 -15.41 26.79 5.32
C VAL A 132 -14.69 27.90 6.06
N PHE A 133 -13.42 28.19 5.72
CA PHE A 133 -12.65 29.16 6.47
C PHE A 133 -13.05 30.61 6.17
N PRO A 134 -13.18 31.46 7.21
CA PRO A 134 -13.49 32.87 7.05
C PRO A 134 -12.34 33.62 6.35
N PRO A 135 -12.60 34.84 5.85
CA PRO A 135 -11.53 35.70 5.35
C PRO A 135 -10.45 35.90 6.41
N ARG A 136 -9.19 36.00 5.95
CA ARG A 136 -8.06 36.28 6.84
C ARG A 136 -8.25 37.66 7.49
N PRO A 137 -7.87 37.84 8.76
CA PRO A 137 -7.94 39.15 9.40
C PRO A 137 -7.07 40.16 8.66
N HIS A 138 -7.48 41.44 8.68
CA HIS A 138 -6.77 42.54 8.01
C HIS A 138 -5.32 42.70 8.50
N THR A 139 -5.01 42.25 9.73
CA THR A 139 -3.65 42.30 10.28
C THR A 139 -2.63 41.43 9.54
N LEU A 140 -3.12 40.50 8.70
CA LEU A 140 -2.29 39.67 7.83
C LEU A 140 -2.18 40.21 6.40
N GLU A 141 -2.69 41.41 6.13
CA GLU A 141 -2.44 42.12 4.87
C GLU A 141 -0.99 42.59 4.81
N ASP A 142 -0.41 42.61 3.61
CA ASP A 142 1.03 42.84 3.41
C ASP A 142 1.49 44.20 3.97
N GLU A 143 0.68 45.26 3.81
CA GLU A 143 0.97 46.59 4.36
C GLU A 143 0.95 46.59 5.90
N TRP A 144 -0.04 45.95 6.51
CA TRP A 144 -0.13 45.85 7.97
C TRP A 144 1.03 45.02 8.53
N GLN A 145 1.38 43.92 7.86
CA GLN A 145 2.54 43.12 8.23
C GLN A 145 3.83 43.93 8.16
N ALA A 146 4.04 44.73 7.10
CA ALA A 146 5.20 45.60 6.98
C ALA A 146 5.27 46.66 8.09
N MET A 147 4.14 47.32 8.39
CA MET A 147 4.05 48.27 9.52
C MET A 147 4.31 47.60 10.87
N GLN A 148 3.79 46.39 11.06
CA GLN A 148 3.99 45.61 12.27
C GLN A 148 5.46 45.18 12.42
N VAL A 149 6.10 44.74 11.35
CA VAL A 149 7.53 44.40 11.31
C VAL A 149 8.37 45.62 11.65
N GLN A 150 8.10 46.78 11.04
CA GLN A 150 8.80 48.02 11.35
C GLN A 150 8.65 48.38 12.83
N ARG A 151 7.43 48.33 13.36
CA ARG A 151 7.17 48.59 14.78
C ARG A 151 7.91 47.60 15.69
N MET A 152 7.98 46.32 15.33
CA MET A 152 8.73 45.32 16.09
C MET A 152 10.24 45.61 16.10
N LEU A 153 10.79 46.08 14.99
CA LEU A 153 12.19 46.50 14.88
C LEU A 153 12.45 47.77 15.70
N ASP A 154 11.54 48.74 15.65
CA ASP A 154 11.64 50.00 16.40
C ASP A 154 11.60 49.73 17.92
N MET A 155 10.76 48.80 18.36
CA MET A 155 10.68 48.34 19.75
C MET A 155 11.80 47.36 20.13
N ARG A 156 12.68 46.99 19.19
CA ARG A 156 13.77 46.01 19.37
C ARG A 156 13.30 44.69 19.98
N VAL A 157 12.24 44.10 19.42
CA VAL A 157 11.72 42.80 19.87
C VAL A 157 12.78 41.71 19.71
N SER A 158 13.12 41.05 20.81
CA SER A 158 14.11 39.97 20.89
C SER A 158 15.48 40.33 20.25
N PRO A 159 16.23 41.29 20.81
CA PRO A 159 17.38 41.89 20.14
C PRO A 159 18.69 41.11 20.28
N ILE A 160 18.75 40.08 21.13
CA ILE A 160 19.98 39.31 21.38
C ILE A 160 20.12 38.19 20.34
N ASP A 161 19.20 37.22 20.34
CA ASP A 161 19.25 36.04 19.46
C ASP A 161 17.99 35.88 18.58
N GLY A 162 17.03 36.80 18.67
CA GLY A 162 15.73 36.66 18.02
C GLY A 162 15.51 37.64 16.86
N PHE A 163 14.25 38.00 16.64
CA PHE A 163 13.82 38.78 15.48
C PHE A 163 14.69 40.00 15.15
N SER A 164 14.87 40.92 16.10
CA SER A 164 15.61 42.17 15.86
C SER A 164 17.13 41.99 15.78
N SER A 165 17.68 40.87 16.26
CA SER A 165 19.13 40.63 16.17
C SER A 165 19.57 40.43 14.72
N HIS A 166 18.67 39.96 13.85
CA HIS A 166 18.86 39.75 12.42
C HIS A 166 18.63 41.01 11.57
N TRP A 167 18.33 42.17 12.16
CA TRP A 167 18.18 43.43 11.42
C TRP A 167 19.41 44.34 11.59
N ASP A 168 19.94 44.85 10.48
CA ASP A 168 21.01 45.84 10.47
C ASP A 168 20.39 47.24 10.57
N TYR A 169 20.46 47.82 11.77
CA TYR A 169 19.92 49.15 12.05
C TYR A 169 20.70 50.28 11.38
N GLU A 170 21.97 50.06 11.01
CA GLU A 170 22.78 51.07 10.32
C GLU A 170 22.44 51.11 8.84
N LYS A 171 22.36 49.94 8.22
CA LYS A 171 22.08 49.81 6.77
C LYS A 171 20.59 49.74 6.44
N LYS A 172 19.72 49.65 7.44
CA LYS A 172 18.26 49.47 7.31
C LYS A 172 17.89 48.31 6.38
N GLN A 173 18.52 47.16 6.61
CA GLN A 173 18.25 45.92 5.86
C GLN A 173 18.39 44.70 6.78
N TRP A 174 17.84 43.55 6.36
CA TRP A 174 18.11 42.28 7.04
C TRP A 174 19.59 41.93 6.91
N LYS A 175 20.20 41.47 8.01
CA LYS A 175 21.61 41.04 8.07
C LYS A 175 21.86 39.80 7.25
#